data_AF-A0AAW0RFH4-F1
#
_entry.id   AF-A0AAW0RFH4-F1
#
_cell.length_a   1.000
_cell.length_b   1.000
_cell.length_c   1.000
_cell.angle_alpha   90.00
_cell.angle_beta   90.00
_cell.angle_gamma   90.00
#
_symmetry.space_group_name_H-M   'P 1'
#
loop_
_entity.id
_entity.type
_entity.pdbx_description
1 polymer ?
#
loop_
_entity_poly.entity_id
_entity_poly.type
_entity_poly.pdbx_seq_one_letter_code
_entity_poly.pdbx_strand_id
1 'polypeptide(L)'
;MTAPQLPTTKPLWHKQVEEMGLQGETLFTISRLNSASKIELPQFLMLRALYQPKSRLDLEKLFDHGAVTESISSKKEALGPFEMARLYQKRSSELISDSEFRREVDSSKITVQRRVTRSQTRAEQQGSPTPKPSEELPPTMEKLSLNTPEQQSGDGSSSPAGGDEPRYLFSPTCGTPIPPSIADKVYRFIEDEQIVNFALILLLDTLVLSCPYVEGFWSPYRSPFSVRDGAVEVYQARVDGVFRRKRDLPGNMIAEVKPHSRGTNEMNVNMQESAQMAAWIAEYPQLDKQIPLTRAALGKRKGMTSKPAALPEPAEGKKPTEGKEPKRKYRRVLISQNRRDVFITIGSYDETYIDYITNVSQTEAFLEMKRYGPFEIVDAADMERLCLFLLALCIQGRILD
;
A
#
# COMPACT_ATOMS: atom_id res chain seq x y z
N MET A 1 1.52 -26.71 -21.44
CA MET A 1 2.08 -26.12 -20.20
C MET A 1 0.95 -25.35 -19.53
N THR A 2 0.60 -25.70 -18.29
CA THR A 2 -0.41 -24.99 -17.49
C THR A 2 0.09 -23.58 -17.17
N ALA A 3 -0.78 -22.58 -17.21
CA ALA A 3 -0.41 -21.20 -16.87
C ALA A 3 0.16 -21.14 -15.45
N PRO A 4 1.20 -20.33 -15.20
CA PRO A 4 1.75 -20.19 -13.87
C PRO A 4 0.67 -19.66 -12.91
N GLN A 5 0.47 -20.37 -11.81
CA GLN A 5 -0.50 -20.02 -10.76
C GLN A 5 0.23 -19.62 -9.49
N LEU A 6 -0.34 -18.69 -8.73
CA LEU A 6 0.19 -18.37 -7.40
C LEU A 6 -0.12 -19.49 -6.41
N PRO A 7 0.77 -19.75 -5.43
CA PRO A 7 0.53 -20.72 -4.40
C PRO A 7 -0.66 -20.31 -3.54
N THR A 8 -1.66 -21.17 -3.46
CA THR A 8 -2.83 -21.03 -2.60
C THR A 8 -2.67 -21.79 -1.27
N THR A 9 -1.72 -22.75 -1.24
CA THR A 9 -1.46 -23.66 -0.13
C THR A 9 0.04 -23.86 0.06
N LYS A 10 0.46 -24.22 1.29
CA LYS A 10 1.87 -24.51 1.60
C LYS A 10 2.47 -25.63 0.74
N PRO A 11 1.80 -26.78 0.50
CA PRO A 11 2.35 -27.82 -0.35
C PRO A 11 2.62 -27.35 -1.78
N LEU A 12 1.72 -26.52 -2.34
CA LEU A 12 1.93 -25.95 -3.67
C LEU A 12 3.12 -24.97 -3.68
N TRP A 13 3.29 -24.18 -2.62
CA TRP A 13 4.46 -23.31 -2.47
C TRP A 13 5.76 -24.11 -2.42
N HIS A 14 5.84 -25.16 -1.60
CA HIS A 14 7.06 -26.00 -1.51
C HIS A 14 7.40 -26.62 -2.86
N LYS A 15 6.40 -27.14 -3.57
CA LYS A 15 6.58 -27.69 -4.92
C LYS A 15 7.16 -26.65 -5.89
N GLN A 16 6.63 -25.42 -5.89
CA GLN A 16 7.12 -24.36 -6.78
C GLN A 16 8.53 -23.88 -6.42
N VAL A 17 8.85 -23.80 -5.12
CA VAL A 17 10.21 -23.50 -4.64
C VAL A 17 11.20 -24.57 -5.09
N GLU A 18 10.82 -25.84 -4.99
CA GLU A 18 11.64 -26.97 -5.43
C GLU A 18 11.85 -26.98 -6.95
N GLU A 19 10.78 -26.81 -7.73
CA GLU A 19 10.83 -26.73 -9.19
C GLU A 19 11.71 -25.57 -9.70
N MET A 20 11.82 -24.50 -8.92
CA MET A 20 12.65 -23.32 -9.25
C MET A 20 14.05 -23.34 -8.64
N GLY A 21 14.41 -24.38 -7.86
CA GLY A 21 15.73 -24.46 -7.23
C GLY A 21 15.98 -23.39 -6.15
N LEU A 22 14.92 -22.92 -5.48
CA LEU A 22 14.97 -21.85 -4.48
C LEU A 22 15.00 -22.38 -3.04
N GLN A 23 15.35 -23.65 -2.83
CA GLN A 23 15.39 -24.25 -1.49
C GLN A 23 16.44 -23.55 -0.63
N GLY A 24 16.05 -23.11 0.57
CA GLY A 24 16.93 -22.39 1.49
C GLY A 24 17.09 -20.90 1.17
N GLU A 25 16.58 -20.43 0.03
CA GLU A 25 16.53 -19.01 -0.29
C GLU A 25 15.49 -18.28 0.55
N THR A 26 15.72 -16.98 0.69
CA THR A 26 14.90 -16.03 1.43
C THR A 26 14.83 -14.72 0.65
N LEU A 27 13.99 -13.79 1.09
CA LEU A 27 13.97 -12.45 0.50
C LEU A 27 15.33 -11.72 0.63
N PHE A 28 16.17 -12.13 1.58
CA PHE A 28 17.46 -11.53 1.90
C PHE A 28 18.65 -12.19 1.19
N THR A 29 18.47 -13.39 0.65
CA THR A 29 19.54 -14.17 0.01
C THR A 29 19.35 -14.31 -1.50
N ILE A 30 18.12 -14.11 -2.00
CA ILE A 30 17.81 -14.26 -3.42
C ILE A 30 18.67 -13.32 -4.29
N SER A 31 19.18 -13.85 -5.39
CA SER A 31 20.14 -13.17 -6.26
C SER A 31 19.62 -11.91 -6.95
N ARG A 32 18.30 -11.82 -7.17
CA ARG A 32 17.67 -10.71 -7.87
C ARG A 32 16.40 -10.24 -7.15
N LEU A 33 16.39 -8.96 -6.80
CA LEU A 33 15.23 -8.25 -6.29
C LEU A 33 14.80 -7.16 -7.26
N ASN A 34 13.54 -7.21 -7.69
CA ASN A 34 12.90 -6.15 -8.45
C ASN A 34 11.98 -5.32 -7.52
N SER A 35 11.58 -4.13 -7.95
CA SER A 35 10.53 -3.34 -7.28
C SER A 35 9.19 -4.09 -7.25
N ALA A 36 8.29 -3.74 -6.32
CA ALA A 36 6.93 -4.33 -6.24
C ALA A 36 6.18 -4.40 -7.57
N SER A 37 6.21 -3.34 -8.38
CA SER A 37 5.50 -3.29 -9.67
C SER A 37 6.11 -4.17 -10.76
N LYS A 38 7.32 -4.69 -10.53
CA LYS A 38 8.09 -5.56 -11.44
C LYS A 38 8.45 -6.88 -10.77
N ILE A 39 7.72 -7.25 -9.72
CA ILE A 39 7.98 -8.47 -8.97
C ILE A 39 7.78 -9.69 -9.89
N GLU A 40 8.70 -10.63 -9.79
CA GLU A 40 8.66 -11.90 -10.51
C GLU A 40 8.36 -13.05 -9.53
N LEU A 41 7.93 -14.19 -10.08
CA LEU A 41 7.52 -15.34 -9.27
C LEU A 41 8.59 -15.80 -8.26
N PRO A 42 9.90 -15.86 -8.57
CA PRO A 42 10.93 -16.23 -7.58
C PRO A 42 10.92 -15.31 -6.35
N GLN A 43 10.92 -13.99 -6.56
CA GLN A 43 10.85 -13.02 -5.46
C GLN A 43 9.52 -13.11 -4.71
N PHE A 44 8.40 -13.35 -5.42
CA PHE A 44 7.10 -13.56 -4.78
C PHE A 44 7.10 -14.79 -3.85
N LEU A 45 7.71 -15.91 -4.27
CA LEU A 45 7.80 -17.09 -3.42
C LEU A 45 8.58 -16.80 -2.13
N MET A 46 9.59 -15.94 -2.20
CA MET A 46 10.35 -15.48 -1.03
C MET A 46 9.59 -14.53 -0.10
N LEU A 47 8.41 -14.03 -0.49
CA LEU A 47 7.52 -13.34 0.44
C LEU A 47 6.76 -14.30 1.36
N ARG A 48 6.79 -15.62 1.05
CA ARG A 48 5.97 -16.67 1.68
C ARG A 48 4.49 -16.30 1.74
N ALA A 49 3.97 -15.74 0.65
CA ALA A 49 2.56 -15.35 0.52
C ALA A 49 1.73 -16.49 -0.10
N LEU A 50 0.58 -16.79 0.50
CA LEU A 50 -0.45 -17.68 -0.04
C LEU A 50 -1.63 -16.84 -0.51
N TYR A 51 -1.93 -16.85 -1.81
CA TYR A 51 -2.93 -15.94 -2.38
C TYR A 51 -4.23 -16.68 -2.71
N GLN A 52 -5.32 -16.32 -2.02
CA GLN A 52 -6.63 -16.96 -2.15
C GLN A 52 -7.68 -15.94 -2.61
N PRO A 53 -8.21 -16.07 -3.84
CA PRO A 53 -9.41 -15.34 -4.22
C PRO A 53 -10.61 -15.88 -3.41
N LYS A 54 -11.42 -14.96 -2.89
CA LYS A 54 -12.64 -15.25 -2.12
C LYS A 54 -13.84 -14.51 -2.72
N SER A 55 -15.03 -15.04 -2.45
CA SER A 55 -16.28 -14.41 -2.89
C SER A 55 -16.63 -13.21 -2.01
N ARG A 56 -17.37 -12.22 -2.54
CA ARG A 56 -17.87 -11.09 -1.74
C ARG A 56 -18.76 -11.51 -0.55
N LEU A 57 -19.50 -12.62 -0.69
CA LEU A 57 -20.37 -13.17 0.38
C LEU A 57 -19.57 -13.68 1.58
N ASP A 58 -18.33 -14.10 1.36
CA ASP A 58 -17.46 -14.50 2.48
C ASP A 58 -16.95 -13.30 3.29
N LEU A 59 -17.05 -12.08 2.74
CA LEU A 59 -16.71 -10.87 3.47
C LEU A 59 -17.82 -10.49 4.45
N GLU A 60 -19.09 -10.67 4.08
CA GLU A 60 -20.25 -10.41 4.96
C GLU A 60 -20.11 -11.16 6.29
N LYS A 61 -19.73 -12.44 6.22
CA LYS A 61 -19.47 -13.30 7.40
C LYS A 61 -18.42 -12.73 8.36
N LEU A 62 -17.50 -11.90 7.87
CA LEU A 62 -16.49 -11.25 8.70
C LEU A 62 -17.08 -10.14 9.57
N PHE A 63 -18.20 -9.57 9.14
CA PHE A 63 -18.88 -8.43 9.77
C PHE A 63 -20.21 -8.84 10.43
N ASP A 64 -20.56 -10.13 10.45
CA ASP A 64 -21.79 -10.70 11.08
C ASP A 64 -21.90 -10.45 12.61
N HIS A 65 -20.91 -9.82 13.24
CA HIS A 65 -20.93 -9.41 14.65
C HIS A 65 -21.65 -8.08 14.93
N GLY A 66 -22.54 -7.63 14.03
CA GLY A 66 -23.62 -6.70 14.39
C GLY A 66 -23.18 -5.25 14.64
N ALA A 67 -22.36 -4.68 13.77
CA ALA A 67 -22.17 -3.24 13.73
C ALA A 67 -22.21 -2.74 12.28
N VAL A 68 -22.89 -1.61 12.09
CA VAL A 68 -23.04 -0.82 10.87
C VAL A 68 -24.23 -1.21 9.98
N THR A 69 -25.45 -0.85 10.43
CA THR A 69 -26.51 -0.35 9.53
C THR A 69 -27.57 0.39 10.33
N GLU A 70 -27.47 1.72 10.39
CA GLU A 70 -28.60 2.66 10.52
C GLU A 70 -28.07 4.09 10.41
N SER A 71 -27.78 4.58 9.19
CA SER A 71 -27.61 6.04 8.93
C SER A 71 -27.52 6.47 7.46
N ILE A 72 -27.55 5.59 6.45
CA ILE A 72 -27.28 6.03 5.05
C ILE A 72 -28.57 6.16 4.21
N SER A 73 -29.76 6.05 4.82
CA SER A 73 -31.04 6.16 4.12
C SER A 73 -31.79 7.47 4.44
N SER A 74 -31.16 8.64 4.29
CA SER A 74 -31.93 9.89 4.19
C SER A 74 -32.04 10.31 2.72
N LYS A 75 -33.15 9.93 2.09
CA LYS A 75 -33.59 10.44 0.80
C LYS A 75 -33.80 11.95 0.90
N LYS A 76 -32.81 12.73 0.45
CA LYS A 76 -33.04 14.09 -0.02
C LYS A 76 -32.01 14.40 -1.10
N GLU A 77 -32.50 14.77 -2.27
CA GLU A 77 -31.70 15.31 -3.36
C GLU A 77 -31.03 16.59 -2.89
N ALA A 78 -29.77 16.46 -2.52
CA ALA A 78 -28.81 17.54 -2.45
C ALA A 78 -27.55 17.01 -3.12
N LEU A 79 -26.90 17.84 -3.94
CA LEU A 79 -25.54 17.61 -4.39
C LEU A 79 -24.66 17.47 -3.13
N GLY A 80 -24.49 16.22 -2.70
CA GLY A 80 -23.84 15.86 -1.44
C GLY A 80 -22.35 15.64 -1.63
N PRO A 81 -21.59 15.40 -0.55
CA PRO A 81 -20.14 15.24 -0.60
C PRO A 81 -19.67 14.07 -1.50
N PHE A 82 -20.58 13.13 -1.86
CA PHE A 82 -20.33 12.02 -2.79
C PHE A 82 -20.28 12.42 -4.27
N GLU A 83 -20.66 13.64 -4.64
CA GLU A 83 -20.71 14.03 -6.05
C GLU A 83 -19.32 13.98 -6.72
N MET A 84 -18.29 14.46 -6.02
CA MET A 84 -16.91 14.41 -6.51
C MET A 84 -16.42 12.97 -6.68
N ALA A 85 -16.75 12.09 -5.72
CA ALA A 85 -16.46 10.67 -5.84
C ALA A 85 -17.18 10.06 -7.06
N ARG A 86 -18.45 10.40 -7.27
CA ARG A 86 -19.24 9.89 -8.40
C ARG A 86 -18.73 10.40 -9.75
N LEU A 87 -18.32 11.66 -9.84
CA LEU A 87 -17.71 12.24 -11.04
C LEU A 87 -16.46 11.45 -11.46
N TYR A 88 -15.56 11.18 -10.52
CA TYR A 88 -14.33 10.43 -10.83
C TYR A 88 -14.58 8.93 -11.04
N GLN A 89 -15.58 8.33 -10.38
CA GLN A 89 -16.03 6.98 -10.72
C GLN A 89 -16.55 6.88 -12.15
N LYS A 90 -17.31 7.87 -12.62
CA LYS A 90 -17.77 7.94 -14.01
C LYS A 90 -16.58 8.08 -14.97
N ARG A 91 -15.64 8.98 -14.70
CA ARG A 91 -14.41 9.12 -15.51
C ARG A 91 -13.58 7.83 -15.56
N SER A 92 -13.43 7.17 -14.40
CA SER A 92 -12.74 5.88 -14.29
C SER A 92 -13.45 4.77 -15.11
N SER A 93 -14.78 4.78 -15.15
CA SER A 93 -15.53 3.82 -15.96
C SER A 93 -15.42 4.10 -17.46
N GLU A 94 -15.24 5.35 -17.88
CA GLU A 94 -15.10 5.76 -19.28
C GLU A 94 -13.70 5.52 -19.88
N LEU A 95 -12.68 5.20 -19.05
CA LEU A 95 -11.33 4.89 -19.51
C LEU A 95 -11.33 3.75 -20.55
N ILE A 96 -10.56 3.86 -21.62
CA ILE A 96 -10.53 2.90 -22.74
C ILE A 96 -9.81 1.61 -22.31
N SER A 97 -10.32 0.44 -22.70
CA SER A 97 -9.76 -0.87 -22.31
C SER A 97 -8.62 -1.39 -23.20
N ASP A 98 -8.11 -0.57 -24.12
CA ASP A 98 -7.42 -1.03 -25.33
C ASP A 98 -6.26 -1.98 -25.04
N SER A 99 -6.46 -3.22 -25.48
CA SER A 99 -5.53 -4.32 -25.26
C SER A 99 -4.30 -4.29 -26.16
N GLU A 100 -4.26 -3.40 -27.16
CA GLU A 100 -3.17 -3.34 -28.14
C GLU A 100 -2.07 -2.33 -27.76
N PHE A 101 -2.32 -1.40 -26.84
CA PHE A 101 -1.32 -0.43 -26.35
C PHE A 101 -0.37 -1.01 -25.28
N ARG A 102 -0.49 -2.31 -24.98
CA ARG A 102 -0.08 -2.99 -23.74
C ARG A 102 1.41 -3.25 -23.49
N ARG A 103 2.33 -3.03 -24.44
CA ARG A 103 3.70 -3.62 -24.33
C ARG A 103 4.86 -2.66 -24.07
N GLU A 104 4.71 -1.35 -24.21
CA GLU A 104 5.89 -0.46 -24.28
C GLU A 104 6.03 0.57 -23.15
N VAL A 105 5.00 0.81 -22.34
CA VAL A 105 5.05 1.90 -21.35
C VAL A 105 5.28 1.35 -19.95
N ASP A 106 6.55 1.27 -19.56
CA ASP A 106 6.98 1.05 -18.19
C ASP A 106 6.79 2.34 -17.38
N SER A 107 5.72 2.38 -16.59
CA SER A 107 5.37 3.50 -15.73
C SER A 107 5.92 3.38 -14.31
N SER A 108 6.94 2.53 -14.08
CA SER A 108 7.55 2.34 -12.75
C SER A 108 7.62 3.66 -12.00
N LYS A 109 6.75 3.78 -10.98
CA LYS A 109 6.31 5.00 -10.31
C LYS A 109 7.50 5.95 -10.18
N ILE A 110 7.60 6.95 -11.07
CA ILE A 110 8.83 7.73 -11.31
C ILE A 110 9.53 8.06 -9.99
N THR A 111 10.68 7.41 -9.77
CA THR A 111 11.55 7.73 -8.64
C THR A 111 12.33 8.97 -9.02
N VAL A 112 11.91 10.13 -8.51
CA VAL A 112 12.76 11.32 -8.55
C VAL A 112 13.94 11.03 -7.63
N GLN A 113 15.09 10.69 -8.21
CA GLN A 113 16.33 10.62 -7.43
C GLN A 113 16.57 12.00 -6.82
N ARG A 114 16.85 12.03 -5.51
CA ARG A 114 17.30 13.25 -4.83
C ARG A 114 18.53 13.74 -5.59
N ARG A 115 18.41 14.90 -6.24
CA ARG A 115 19.52 15.52 -6.96
C ARG A 115 20.61 15.82 -5.94
N VAL A 116 21.61 14.95 -5.84
CA VAL A 116 22.82 15.23 -5.08
C VAL A 116 23.46 16.42 -5.79
N THR A 117 23.42 17.57 -5.15
CA THR A 117 24.03 18.78 -5.68
C THR A 117 25.54 18.59 -5.72
N ARG A 118 26.21 19.18 -6.71
CA ARG A 118 27.67 19.09 -6.90
C ARG A 118 28.48 19.52 -5.67
N SER A 119 27.86 20.25 -4.73
CA SER A 119 28.42 20.61 -3.44
C SER A 119 28.50 19.44 -2.45
N GLN A 120 27.59 18.47 -2.53
CA GLN A 120 27.53 17.32 -1.62
C GLN A 120 28.55 16.25 -1.98
N THR A 121 28.80 15.99 -3.27
CA THR A 121 29.87 15.08 -3.72
C THR A 121 31.28 15.57 -3.40
N ARG A 122 31.48 16.90 -3.29
CA ARG A 122 32.77 17.47 -2.90
C ARG A 122 33.03 17.40 -1.39
N ALA A 123 31.98 17.40 -0.57
CA ALA A 123 32.09 17.33 0.89
C ALA A 123 32.44 15.91 1.38
N GLU A 124 32.03 14.86 0.66
CA GLU A 124 32.33 13.47 1.02
C GLU A 124 33.74 13.01 0.60
N GLN A 125 34.40 13.73 -0.31
CA GLN A 125 35.74 13.36 -0.82
C GLN A 125 36.92 14.07 -0.13
N GLN A 126 36.69 14.96 0.84
CA GLN A 126 37.78 15.67 1.52
C GLN A 126 37.75 15.46 3.03
N GLY A 127 38.59 14.53 3.50
CA GLY A 127 39.10 14.52 4.86
C GLY A 127 40.00 15.75 5.12
N SER A 128 39.79 16.38 6.28
CA SER A 128 40.51 17.53 6.89
C SER A 128 41.87 17.11 7.52
N PRO A 129 42.83 17.98 7.99
CA PRO A 129 42.82 19.44 8.32
C PRO A 129 43.97 20.28 7.68
N THR A 130 44.00 21.63 7.69
CA THR A 130 44.47 22.57 8.77
C THR A 130 44.43 24.06 8.22
N PRO A 131 44.83 25.15 8.94
CA PRO A 131 43.98 26.18 9.56
C PRO A 131 43.97 27.62 8.94
N LYS A 132 42.84 28.35 9.14
CA LYS A 132 42.55 29.82 9.37
C LYS A 132 43.52 30.94 8.88
N PRO A 133 43.04 32.18 8.53
CA PRO A 133 42.19 33.01 9.41
C PRO A 133 41.11 33.94 8.80
N SER A 134 40.18 34.30 9.71
CA SER A 134 39.21 35.40 9.87
C SER A 134 38.82 36.35 8.72
N GLU A 135 37.51 36.61 8.58
CA GLU A 135 36.82 37.89 8.89
C GLU A 135 35.30 37.74 8.62
N GLU A 136 34.49 37.83 9.69
CA GLU A 136 33.43 38.85 9.94
C GLU A 136 32.03 38.55 9.34
N LEU A 137 31.08 38.30 10.25
CA LEU A 137 29.63 38.53 10.07
C LEU A 137 29.36 39.98 10.52
N PRO A 138 28.38 40.75 10.01
CA PRO A 138 26.95 40.40 10.12
C PRO A 138 26.07 41.04 9.00
N PRO A 139 24.78 41.37 9.23
CA PRO A 139 23.60 40.50 9.24
C PRO A 139 22.64 40.86 8.08
N THR A 140 21.40 40.36 8.16
CA THR A 140 20.15 40.90 7.57
C THR A 140 19.52 40.02 6.48
N MET A 141 18.47 39.29 6.86
CA MET A 141 17.38 38.89 5.98
C MET A 141 16.86 40.13 5.25
N GLU A 142 16.74 40.11 3.93
CA GLU A 142 15.54 40.63 3.26
C GLU A 142 15.48 40.29 1.76
N LYS A 143 14.25 39.95 1.36
CA LYS A 143 13.63 40.11 0.04
C LYS A 143 14.22 39.36 -1.16
N LEU A 144 13.61 38.20 -1.41
CA LEU A 144 13.38 37.68 -2.75
C LEU A 144 12.61 38.72 -3.58
N SER A 145 13.34 39.46 -4.43
CA SER A 145 12.75 40.24 -5.53
C SER A 145 13.08 39.51 -6.83
N LEU A 146 12.05 38.95 -7.48
CA LEU A 146 12.13 38.47 -8.85
C LEU A 146 12.33 39.67 -9.78
N ASN A 147 13.53 39.85 -10.30
CA ASN A 147 13.79 40.79 -11.38
C ASN A 147 13.91 40.01 -12.70
N THR A 148 12.84 40.13 -13.51
CA THR A 148 12.81 39.81 -14.94
C THR A 148 13.84 40.70 -15.66
N PRO A 149 14.77 40.17 -16.47
CA PRO A 149 15.66 41.03 -17.23
C PRO A 149 14.93 41.65 -18.42
N GLU A 150 14.90 42.99 -18.46
CA GLU A 150 14.56 43.76 -19.66
C GLU A 150 15.65 43.58 -20.73
N GLN A 151 15.22 43.38 -21.98
CA GLN A 151 16.07 43.40 -23.17
C GLN A 151 15.71 44.62 -24.03
N GLN A 152 16.68 45.49 -24.25
CA GLN A 152 16.79 46.41 -25.40
C GLN A 152 18.22 46.25 -25.92
N SER A 153 18.58 46.28 -27.21
CA SER A 153 17.90 46.46 -28.49
C SER A 153 18.99 46.21 -29.56
N GLY A 154 18.66 45.67 -30.73
CA GLY A 154 19.61 45.55 -31.85
C GLY A 154 19.04 44.82 -33.07
N ASP A 155 18.69 45.60 -34.08
CA ASP A 155 18.06 45.34 -35.38
C ASP A 155 18.35 44.04 -36.17
N GLY A 156 17.29 43.56 -36.84
CA GLY A 156 17.32 43.41 -38.31
C GLY A 156 17.27 42.00 -38.91
N SER A 157 16.06 41.43 -39.08
CA SER A 157 15.54 40.85 -40.36
C SER A 157 14.38 39.85 -40.12
N SER A 158 13.19 40.21 -40.62
CA SER A 158 12.01 39.38 -40.98
C SER A 158 12.38 38.05 -41.68
N SER A 159 11.72 36.88 -41.59
CA SER A 159 10.40 36.32 -41.18
C SER A 159 10.53 34.75 -41.25
N PRO A 160 9.50 33.88 -41.09
CA PRO A 160 8.21 33.95 -40.39
C PRO A 160 8.01 32.82 -39.33
N ALA A 161 6.87 32.94 -38.62
CA ALA A 161 6.31 32.00 -37.65
C ALA A 161 6.04 30.58 -38.20
N GLY A 162 6.03 29.60 -37.27
CA GLY A 162 5.27 28.36 -37.41
C GLY A 162 6.09 27.09 -37.23
N GLY A 163 6.36 26.71 -35.98
CA GLY A 163 6.82 25.37 -35.64
C GLY A 163 6.58 25.13 -34.16
N ASP A 164 5.59 24.30 -33.83
CA ASP A 164 5.45 23.71 -32.51
C ASP A 164 6.74 22.95 -32.19
N GLU A 165 7.61 23.55 -31.37
CA GLU A 165 8.74 22.86 -30.76
C GLU A 165 8.18 21.70 -29.92
N PRO A 166 8.49 20.44 -30.25
CA PRO A 166 8.02 19.30 -29.47
C PRO A 166 8.60 19.43 -28.06
N ARG A 167 7.74 19.54 -27.05
CA ARG A 167 8.15 19.52 -25.65
C ARG A 167 8.65 18.12 -25.31
N TYR A 168 9.94 17.87 -25.55
CA TYR A 168 10.56 16.60 -25.26
C TYR A 168 10.63 16.37 -23.74
N LEU A 169 10.12 15.22 -23.30
CA LEU A 169 10.41 14.70 -21.97
C LEU A 169 11.82 14.12 -21.94
N PHE A 170 12.62 14.51 -20.97
CA PHE A 170 13.90 13.87 -20.69
C PHE A 170 13.66 12.68 -19.76
N SER A 171 14.12 11.48 -20.16
CA SER A 171 14.10 10.33 -19.26
C SER A 171 15.03 10.60 -18.06
N PRO A 172 14.62 10.32 -16.80
CA PRO A 172 15.46 10.52 -15.62
C PRO A 172 16.73 9.65 -15.62
N THR A 173 16.79 8.62 -16.46
CA THR A 173 17.88 7.62 -16.48
C THR A 173 18.73 7.65 -17.75
N CYS A 174 18.29 8.32 -18.81
CA CYS A 174 19.01 8.44 -20.05
C CYS A 174 18.69 9.81 -20.64
N GLY A 175 19.69 10.67 -20.83
CA GLY A 175 19.50 12.04 -21.34
C GLY A 175 19.01 12.13 -22.79
N THR A 176 18.30 11.12 -23.29
CA THR A 176 17.68 11.11 -24.61
C THR A 176 16.22 11.63 -24.52
N PRO A 177 15.81 12.47 -25.48
CA PRO A 177 14.42 12.89 -25.63
C PRO A 177 13.49 11.68 -25.84
N ILE A 178 12.40 11.58 -25.07
CA ILE A 178 11.35 10.60 -25.34
C ILE A 178 10.59 11.07 -26.58
N PRO A 179 10.41 10.23 -27.62
CA PRO A 179 9.60 10.56 -28.79
C PRO A 179 8.20 11.02 -28.37
N PRO A 180 7.60 12.05 -29.01
CA PRO A 180 6.29 12.58 -28.64
C PRO A 180 5.21 11.48 -28.55
N SER A 181 5.20 10.53 -29.47
CA SER A 181 4.25 9.40 -29.48
C SER A 181 4.39 8.44 -28.30
N ILE A 182 5.57 8.34 -27.68
CA ILE A 182 5.81 7.56 -26.46
C ILE A 182 5.46 8.41 -25.24
N ALA A 183 5.83 9.69 -25.24
CA ALA A 183 5.49 10.63 -24.20
C ALA A 183 3.96 10.74 -24.01
N ASP A 184 3.20 10.86 -25.08
CA ASP A 184 1.73 10.91 -25.04
C ASP A 184 1.11 9.66 -24.43
N LYS A 185 1.65 8.47 -24.75
CA LYS A 185 1.21 7.22 -24.13
C LYS A 185 1.53 7.17 -22.64
N VAL A 186 2.72 7.62 -22.24
CA VAL A 186 3.13 7.73 -20.83
C VAL A 186 2.21 8.69 -20.08
N TYR A 187 1.93 9.87 -20.64
CA TYR A 187 1.04 10.85 -20.04
C TYR A 187 -0.38 10.33 -19.87
N ARG A 188 -0.94 9.70 -20.90
CA ARG A 188 -2.27 9.07 -20.81
C ARG A 188 -2.32 7.99 -19.76
N PHE A 189 -1.29 7.13 -19.67
CA PHE A 189 -1.23 6.11 -18.61
C PHE A 189 -1.23 6.76 -17.21
N ILE A 190 -0.42 7.80 -17.01
CA ILE A 190 -0.34 8.51 -15.72
C ILE A 190 -1.68 9.17 -15.40
N GLU A 191 -2.29 9.85 -16.37
CA GLU A 191 -3.59 10.51 -16.23
C GLU A 191 -4.67 9.50 -15.86
N ASP A 192 -4.77 8.38 -16.58
CA ASP A 192 -5.71 7.31 -16.31
C ASP A 192 -5.50 6.73 -14.90
N GLU A 193 -4.25 6.49 -14.47
CA GLU A 193 -3.93 6.02 -13.11
C GLU A 193 -4.39 7.06 -12.06
N GLN A 194 -4.18 8.35 -12.32
CA GLN A 194 -4.63 9.40 -11.41
C GLN A 194 -6.15 9.48 -11.35
N ILE A 195 -6.86 9.32 -12.47
CA ILE A 195 -8.33 9.29 -12.49
C ILE A 195 -8.85 8.17 -11.58
N VAL A 196 -8.27 6.97 -11.66
CA VAL A 196 -8.64 5.86 -10.76
C VAL A 196 -8.27 6.15 -9.31
N ASN A 197 -7.09 6.74 -9.06
CA ASN A 197 -6.67 7.15 -7.71
C ASN A 197 -7.65 8.14 -7.07
N PHE A 198 -8.01 9.19 -7.80
CA PHE A 198 -9.00 10.17 -7.35
C PHE A 198 -10.37 9.53 -7.10
N ALA A 199 -10.81 8.61 -7.96
CA ALA A 199 -12.08 7.91 -7.77
C ALA A 199 -12.11 7.13 -6.44
N LEU A 200 -11.04 6.42 -6.12
CA LEU A 200 -10.95 5.64 -4.88
C LEU A 200 -10.80 6.53 -3.64
N ILE A 201 -9.84 7.45 -3.65
CA ILE A 201 -9.52 8.29 -2.49
C ILE A 201 -10.67 9.23 -2.15
N LEU A 202 -11.33 9.85 -3.15
CA LEU A 202 -12.47 10.73 -2.89
C LEU A 202 -13.66 9.96 -2.29
N LEU A 203 -13.92 8.73 -2.74
CA LEU A 203 -14.94 7.88 -2.11
C LEU A 203 -14.60 7.61 -0.64
N LEU A 204 -13.36 7.19 -0.39
CA LEU A 204 -12.88 6.86 0.94
C LEU A 204 -12.91 8.06 1.90
N ASP A 205 -12.42 9.22 1.48
CA ASP A 205 -12.50 10.46 2.26
C ASP A 205 -13.94 10.90 2.51
N THR A 206 -14.83 10.75 1.52
CA THR A 206 -16.25 11.09 1.69
C THR A 206 -16.91 10.21 2.75
N LEU A 207 -16.59 8.91 2.79
CA LEU A 207 -17.10 7.99 3.83
C LEU A 207 -16.61 8.39 5.23
N VAL A 208 -15.33 8.76 5.35
CA VAL A 208 -14.76 9.25 6.61
C VAL A 208 -15.44 10.54 7.06
N LEU A 209 -15.59 11.52 6.14
CA LEU A 209 -16.24 12.80 6.44
C LEU A 209 -17.72 12.64 6.82
N SER A 210 -18.39 11.65 6.26
CA SER A 210 -19.81 11.39 6.53
C SER A 210 -20.06 10.68 7.87
N CYS A 211 -19.01 10.20 8.56
CA CYS A 211 -19.15 9.43 9.78
C CYS A 211 -18.25 9.95 10.93
N PRO A 212 -18.82 10.61 11.95
CA PRO A 212 -18.04 11.20 13.05
C PRO A 212 -17.35 10.16 13.95
N TYR A 213 -17.73 8.88 13.85
CA TYR A 213 -17.10 7.78 14.60
C TYR A 213 -15.76 7.34 14.00
N VAL A 214 -15.44 7.77 12.78
CA VAL A 214 -14.15 7.44 12.17
C VAL A 214 -13.08 8.35 12.72
N GLU A 215 -12.09 7.76 13.39
CA GLU A 215 -10.92 8.46 13.90
C GLU A 215 -9.74 8.28 12.94
N GLY A 216 -9.66 9.12 11.91
CA GLY A 216 -8.57 9.12 10.94
C GLY A 216 -8.91 9.83 9.64
N PHE A 217 -8.03 9.73 8.66
CA PHE A 217 -8.21 10.29 7.31
C PHE A 217 -7.46 9.46 6.28
N TRP A 218 -7.91 9.49 5.03
CA TRP A 218 -7.16 8.95 3.91
C TRP A 218 -6.18 9.99 3.38
N SER A 219 -5.01 9.53 2.98
CA SER A 219 -4.01 10.36 2.33
C SER A 219 -3.65 9.75 0.98
N PRO A 220 -3.67 10.54 -0.12
CA PRO A 220 -3.14 10.11 -1.42
C PRO A 220 -1.60 10.09 -1.42
N TYR A 221 -0.96 10.18 -0.25
CA TYR A 221 0.49 10.11 -0.13
C TYR A 221 0.98 8.73 -0.57
N ARG A 222 1.85 8.74 -1.59
CA ARG A 222 2.49 7.53 -2.12
C ARG A 222 3.52 6.98 -1.15
N SER A 223 3.04 6.30 -0.11
CA SER A 223 3.86 5.88 1.02
C SER A 223 4.84 4.77 0.60
N PRO A 224 6.16 4.94 0.82
CA PRO A 224 7.10 3.84 0.75
C PRO A 224 7.04 3.01 2.04
N PHE A 225 7.20 1.69 1.89
CA PHE A 225 7.45 0.74 2.95
C PHE A 225 8.69 -0.05 2.61
N SER A 226 9.61 -0.19 3.56
CA SER A 226 10.89 -0.83 3.33
C SER A 226 11.03 -2.11 4.16
N VAL A 227 11.57 -3.14 3.52
CA VAL A 227 12.12 -4.31 4.20
C VAL A 227 13.61 -4.06 4.41
N ARG A 228 14.07 -4.28 5.64
CA ARG A 228 15.44 -3.97 6.05
C ARG A 228 16.11 -5.21 6.62
N ASP A 229 17.40 -5.33 6.39
CA ASP A 229 18.30 -6.22 7.12
C ASP A 229 19.23 -5.37 7.98
N GLY A 230 18.92 -5.29 9.28
CA GLY A 230 19.51 -4.30 10.16
C GLY A 230 19.27 -2.86 9.66
N ALA A 231 20.35 -2.16 9.33
CA ALA A 231 20.29 -0.78 8.82
C ALA A 231 20.12 -0.70 7.28
N VAL A 232 20.29 -1.81 6.56
CA VAL A 232 20.32 -1.84 5.10
C VAL A 232 18.90 -2.03 4.56
N GLU A 233 18.47 -1.14 3.66
CA GLU A 233 17.23 -1.33 2.91
C GLU A 233 17.45 -2.38 1.81
N VAL A 234 16.71 -3.48 1.91
CA VAL A 234 16.80 -4.64 1.00
C VAL A 234 15.78 -4.49 -0.12
N TYR A 235 14.58 -4.03 0.21
CA TYR A 235 13.47 -3.96 -0.70
C TYR A 235 12.50 -2.83 -0.30
N GLN A 236 11.95 -2.11 -1.28
CA GLN A 236 10.95 -1.07 -1.05
C GLN A 236 9.72 -1.30 -1.93
N ALA A 237 8.54 -1.18 -1.32
CA ALA A 237 7.26 -1.17 -2.01
C ALA A 237 6.53 0.14 -1.75
N ARG A 238 5.86 0.68 -2.78
CA ARG A 238 5.10 1.93 -2.70
C ARG A 238 3.62 1.69 -2.97
N VAL A 239 2.77 2.26 -2.16
CA VAL A 239 1.30 2.25 -2.31
C VAL A 239 0.81 3.61 -2.82
N ASP A 240 -0.45 3.71 -3.25
CA ASP A 240 -1.04 4.94 -3.79
C ASP A 240 -1.89 5.73 -2.78
N GLY A 241 -2.22 5.10 -1.65
CA GLY A 241 -2.81 5.80 -0.52
C GLY A 241 -2.68 5.04 0.79
N VAL A 242 -2.91 5.76 1.89
CA VAL A 242 -2.85 5.20 3.25
C VAL A 242 -3.92 5.85 4.13
N PHE A 243 -4.59 5.04 4.95
CA PHE A 243 -5.45 5.52 6.02
C PHE A 243 -4.64 5.66 7.29
N ARG A 244 -4.72 6.80 7.96
CA ARG A 244 -4.01 7.05 9.22
C ARG A 244 -4.93 7.69 10.24
N ARG A 245 -4.77 7.30 11.51
CA ARG A 245 -5.43 7.98 12.63
C ARG A 245 -4.90 9.40 12.85
N LYS A 246 -3.58 9.60 12.67
CA LYS A 246 -2.87 10.89 12.76
C LYS A 246 -1.74 10.95 11.73
N ARG A 247 -1.34 12.15 11.30
CA ARG A 247 -0.34 12.35 10.24
C ARG A 247 0.98 11.61 10.48
N ASP A 248 1.47 11.64 11.71
CA ASP A 248 2.79 11.09 12.08
C ASP A 248 2.74 9.61 12.49
N LEU A 249 1.56 8.99 12.45
CA LEU A 249 1.39 7.57 12.76
C LEU A 249 1.46 6.71 11.50
N PRO A 250 1.90 5.45 11.63
CA PRO A 250 1.85 4.49 10.53
C PRO A 250 0.44 4.36 9.96
N GLY A 251 0.38 4.02 8.66
CA GLY A 251 -0.88 3.66 8.03
C GLY A 251 -1.49 2.43 8.68
N ASN A 252 -2.80 2.46 8.90
CA ASN A 252 -3.62 1.38 9.43
C ASN A 252 -4.24 0.52 8.31
N MET A 253 -4.39 1.11 7.12
CA MET A 253 -4.83 0.46 5.89
C MET A 253 -4.12 1.12 4.72
N ILE A 254 -3.96 0.40 3.62
CA ILE A 254 -3.28 0.87 2.42
C ILE A 254 -4.20 0.80 1.20
N ALA A 255 -3.94 1.65 0.20
CA ALA A 255 -4.67 1.67 -1.06
C ALA A 255 -3.72 1.54 -2.26
N GLU A 256 -4.13 0.79 -3.29
CA GLU A 256 -3.40 0.65 -4.56
C GLU A 256 -4.37 0.79 -5.72
N VAL A 257 -3.98 1.49 -6.79
CA VAL A 257 -4.82 1.63 -7.97
C VAL A 257 -4.13 1.16 -9.24
N LYS A 258 -4.95 0.76 -10.22
CA LYS A 258 -4.52 0.48 -11.59
C LYS A 258 -5.53 1.07 -12.57
N PRO A 259 -5.06 1.73 -13.65
CA PRO A 259 -5.95 2.26 -14.69
C PRO A 259 -6.69 1.17 -15.48
N HIS A 260 -6.27 -0.09 -15.34
CA HIS A 260 -6.76 -1.22 -16.13
C HIS A 260 -7.40 -2.29 -15.25
N SER A 261 -8.38 -3.01 -15.82
CA SER A 261 -8.98 -4.22 -15.22
C SER A 261 -7.93 -5.33 -15.06
N ARG A 262 -8.10 -6.21 -14.05
CA ARG A 262 -7.10 -7.23 -13.71
C ARG A 262 -6.83 -8.21 -14.85
N GLY A 263 -7.85 -8.71 -15.54
CA GLY A 263 -7.75 -9.51 -16.78
C GLY A 263 -6.52 -10.44 -16.85
N THR A 264 -5.72 -10.30 -17.91
CA THR A 264 -4.49 -11.09 -18.11
C THR A 264 -3.34 -10.73 -17.16
N ASN A 265 -3.43 -9.61 -16.45
CA ASN A 265 -2.40 -9.11 -15.54
C ASN A 265 -2.68 -9.45 -14.07
N GLU A 266 -3.72 -10.23 -13.80
CA GLU A 266 -4.18 -10.54 -12.44
C GLU A 266 -3.05 -11.11 -11.57
N MET A 267 -2.26 -12.05 -12.11
CA MET A 267 -1.13 -12.62 -11.39
C MET A 267 -0.12 -11.55 -10.96
N ASN A 268 0.25 -10.63 -11.86
CA ASN A 268 1.21 -9.56 -11.56
C ASN A 268 0.67 -8.58 -10.52
N VAL A 269 -0.61 -8.23 -10.61
CA VAL A 269 -1.28 -7.37 -9.61
C VAL A 269 -1.28 -8.07 -8.24
N ASN A 270 -1.64 -9.34 -8.18
CA ASN A 270 -1.69 -10.10 -6.94
C ASN A 270 -0.30 -10.24 -6.31
N MET A 271 0.76 -10.47 -7.11
CA MET A 271 2.13 -10.50 -6.62
C MET A 271 2.56 -9.13 -6.07
N GLN A 272 2.25 -8.05 -6.79
CA GLN A 272 2.55 -6.70 -6.34
C GLN A 272 1.87 -6.37 -5.01
N GLU A 273 0.57 -6.66 -4.87
CA GLU A 273 -0.20 -6.43 -3.64
C GLU A 273 0.37 -7.20 -2.45
N SER A 274 0.76 -8.46 -2.65
CA SER A 274 1.44 -9.26 -1.62
C SER A 274 2.76 -8.64 -1.19
N ALA A 275 3.54 -8.11 -2.14
CA ALA A 275 4.82 -7.47 -1.85
C ALA A 275 4.65 -6.16 -1.07
N GLN A 276 3.64 -5.36 -1.40
CA GLN A 276 3.27 -4.16 -0.65
C GLN A 276 2.80 -4.49 0.77
N MET A 277 1.99 -5.54 0.94
CA MET A 277 1.54 -6.01 2.26
C MET A 277 2.73 -6.48 3.11
N ALA A 278 3.60 -7.33 2.55
CA ALA A 278 4.78 -7.86 3.24
C ALA A 278 5.75 -6.73 3.66
N ALA A 279 6.03 -5.77 2.77
CA ALA A 279 6.87 -4.62 3.10
C ALA A 279 6.24 -3.73 4.18
N TRP A 280 4.92 -3.53 4.13
CA TRP A 280 4.22 -2.77 5.17
C TRP A 280 4.31 -3.47 6.54
N ILE A 281 4.18 -4.81 6.58
CA ILE A 281 4.36 -5.62 7.80
C ILE A 281 5.78 -5.46 8.35
N ALA A 282 6.79 -5.55 7.49
CA ALA A 282 8.19 -5.43 7.86
C ALA A 282 8.57 -4.04 8.39
N GLU A 283 8.03 -2.97 7.81
CA GLU A 283 8.33 -1.58 8.24
C GLU A 283 7.68 -1.25 9.60
N TYR A 284 6.49 -1.78 9.87
CA TYR A 284 5.72 -1.47 11.09
C TYR A 284 5.26 -2.70 11.88
N PRO A 285 6.16 -3.60 12.32
CA PRO A 285 5.81 -4.83 13.04
C PRO A 285 5.11 -4.57 14.39
N GLN A 286 5.32 -3.38 14.97
CA GLN A 286 4.74 -2.95 16.25
C GLN A 286 3.26 -2.58 16.18
N LEU A 287 2.72 -2.27 14.99
CA LEU A 287 1.31 -1.90 14.81
C LEU A 287 0.38 -2.98 15.41
N ASP A 288 0.85 -4.22 15.31
CA ASP A 288 0.14 -5.43 15.70
C ASP A 288 0.29 -5.76 17.20
N LYS A 289 1.44 -5.41 17.78
CA LYS A 289 1.74 -5.61 19.21
C LYS A 289 0.94 -4.68 20.13
N GLN A 290 0.48 -3.54 19.62
CA GLN A 290 -0.28 -2.54 20.37
C GLN A 290 -1.78 -2.86 20.52
N ILE A 291 -2.25 -4.02 20.06
CA ILE A 291 -3.64 -4.45 20.27
C ILE A 291 -3.74 -5.01 21.71
N PRO A 292 -4.51 -4.40 22.64
CA PRO A 292 -4.76 -5.01 23.94
C PRO A 292 -5.53 -6.32 23.77
N LEU A 293 -5.21 -7.35 24.56
CA LEU A 293 -6.09 -8.50 24.70
C LEU A 293 -7.38 -8.02 25.35
N THR A 294 -8.41 -7.69 24.57
CA THR A 294 -9.77 -7.67 25.10
C THR A 294 -10.10 -9.10 25.46
N ARG A 295 -9.77 -9.52 26.68
CA ARG A 295 -10.43 -10.67 27.30
C ARG A 295 -11.91 -10.37 27.13
N ALA A 296 -12.59 -11.20 26.33
CA ALA A 296 -14.03 -11.14 26.17
C ALA A 296 -14.65 -10.84 27.54
N ALA A 297 -15.18 -9.63 27.68
CA ALA A 297 -15.84 -9.15 28.88
C ALA A 297 -17.23 -9.78 28.93
N LEU A 298 -17.28 -11.11 29.02
CA LEU A 298 -18.46 -11.87 29.37
C LEU A 298 -18.01 -13.02 30.27
N GLY A 299 -18.16 -12.82 31.57
CA GLY A 299 -18.06 -13.90 32.55
C GLY A 299 -17.30 -13.56 33.82
N LYS A 300 -17.93 -12.75 34.69
CA LYS A 300 -18.12 -13.00 36.13
C LYS A 300 -18.27 -11.66 36.86
N ARG A 301 -19.52 -11.22 37.01
CA ARG A 301 -19.93 -10.45 38.19
C ARG A 301 -19.59 -11.30 39.41
N LYS A 302 -18.74 -10.78 40.28
CA LYS A 302 -18.40 -11.37 41.58
C LYS A 302 -19.06 -10.52 42.65
N GLY A 303 -19.83 -11.17 43.52
CA GLY A 303 -20.50 -10.63 44.71
C GLY A 303 -21.72 -11.50 45.00
N MET A 304 -21.92 -12.13 46.16
CA MET A 304 -21.32 -11.95 47.48
C MET A 304 -21.62 -13.21 48.36
N THR A 305 -20.84 -13.40 49.44
CA THR A 305 -20.99 -14.33 50.60
C THR A 305 -20.58 -15.80 50.35
N SER A 306 -19.80 -16.52 51.17
CA SER A 306 -19.36 -16.37 52.56
C SER A 306 -18.08 -17.21 52.86
N LYS A 307 -17.33 -16.80 53.91
CA LYS A 307 -16.30 -17.47 54.78
C LYS A 307 -15.19 -18.39 54.21
N PRO A 308 -13.95 -18.36 54.78
CA PRO A 308 -12.84 -19.21 54.35
C PRO A 308 -12.81 -20.54 55.12
N ALA A 309 -12.63 -21.65 54.41
CA ALA A 309 -12.30 -22.96 54.98
C ALA A 309 -11.01 -23.49 54.33
N ALA A 310 -10.23 -24.20 55.14
CA ALA A 310 -8.81 -24.50 55.01
C ALA A 310 -8.36 -25.23 53.73
N LEU A 311 -7.08 -25.03 53.37
CA LEU A 311 -6.34 -25.79 52.36
C LEU A 311 -6.27 -27.29 52.73
N PRO A 312 -6.30 -28.17 51.73
CA PRO A 312 -5.49 -29.37 51.71
C PRO A 312 -4.29 -29.23 50.76
N GLU A 313 -3.17 -29.80 51.20
CA GLU A 313 -1.89 -30.05 50.51
C GLU A 313 -2.05 -30.78 49.15
N PRO A 314 -1.03 -30.72 48.26
CA PRO A 314 -1.19 -31.02 46.84
C PRO A 314 -1.14 -32.52 46.55
N ALA A 315 -2.12 -33.00 45.76
CA ALA A 315 -2.00 -34.30 45.10
C ALA A 315 -1.02 -34.17 43.92
N GLU A 316 0.08 -34.91 44.01
CA GLU A 316 1.03 -35.15 42.93
C GLU A 316 0.35 -35.72 41.68
N GLY A 317 0.90 -35.37 40.52
CA GLY A 317 0.72 -36.16 39.31
C GLY A 317 -0.32 -35.63 38.32
N LYS A 318 0.07 -34.62 37.54
CA LYS A 318 -0.26 -34.53 36.10
C LYS A 318 0.76 -33.61 35.43
N LYS A 319 1.60 -34.19 34.56
CA LYS A 319 2.43 -33.43 33.63
C LYS A 319 1.54 -32.45 32.87
N PRO A 320 1.89 -31.15 32.77
CA PRO A 320 1.17 -30.26 31.87
C PRO A 320 1.44 -30.75 30.45
N THR A 321 0.40 -31.25 29.80
CA THR A 321 0.36 -31.37 28.35
C THR A 321 0.62 -29.99 27.78
N GLU A 322 1.66 -29.86 26.94
CA GLU A 322 1.97 -28.65 26.15
C GLU A 322 0.77 -28.26 25.29
N GLY A 323 -0.18 -27.54 25.89
CA GLY A 323 -1.14 -26.75 25.14
C GLY A 323 -0.36 -25.59 24.56
N LYS A 324 0.04 -25.67 23.29
CA LYS A 324 0.49 -24.50 22.54
C LYS A 324 -0.62 -23.46 22.66
N GLU A 325 -0.35 -22.37 23.38
CA GLU A 325 -1.25 -21.23 23.39
C GLU A 325 -1.54 -20.85 21.93
N PRO A 326 -2.82 -20.56 21.58
CA PRO A 326 -3.17 -20.23 20.21
C PRO A 326 -2.34 -19.01 19.79
N LYS A 327 -1.50 -19.18 18.77
CA LYS A 327 -0.71 -18.09 18.21
C LYS A 327 -1.64 -16.96 17.81
N ARG A 328 -1.36 -15.77 18.32
CA ARG A 328 -2.09 -14.56 17.99
C ARG A 328 -2.05 -14.32 16.49
N LYS A 329 -3.22 -14.12 15.88
CA LYS A 329 -3.32 -13.74 14.47
C LYS A 329 -3.45 -12.22 14.34
N TYR A 330 -2.80 -11.70 13.33
CA TYR A 330 -2.82 -10.30 12.93
C TYR A 330 -3.42 -10.18 11.54
N ARG A 331 -4.05 -9.04 11.27
CA ARG A 331 -4.75 -8.79 10.00
C ARG A 331 -4.53 -7.37 9.54
N ARG A 332 -4.18 -7.21 8.27
CA ARG A 332 -4.00 -5.93 7.60
C ARG A 332 -4.82 -5.85 6.33
N VAL A 333 -5.25 -4.64 5.98
CA VAL A 333 -6.18 -4.40 4.88
C VAL A 333 -5.53 -3.57 3.79
N LEU A 334 -5.66 -4.07 2.56
CA LEU A 334 -5.36 -3.36 1.32
C LEU A 334 -6.67 -3.20 0.55
N ILE A 335 -7.01 -1.96 0.19
CA ILE A 335 -8.12 -1.66 -0.71
C ILE A 335 -7.52 -1.36 -2.07
N SER A 336 -8.03 -1.97 -3.14
CA SER A 336 -7.52 -1.67 -4.47
C SER A 336 -8.59 -1.47 -5.51
N GLN A 337 -8.31 -0.59 -6.46
CA GLN A 337 -9.20 -0.33 -7.59
C GLN A 337 -8.48 -0.57 -8.91
N ASN A 338 -9.02 -1.49 -9.70
CA ASN A 338 -8.60 -1.78 -11.06
C ASN A 338 -9.66 -1.26 -12.01
N ARG A 339 -9.50 -0.03 -12.50
CA ARG A 339 -10.49 0.66 -13.33
C ARG A 339 -11.88 0.67 -12.66
N ARG A 340 -12.80 -0.19 -13.11
CA ARG A 340 -14.19 -0.27 -12.62
C ARG A 340 -14.37 -1.16 -11.40
N ASP A 341 -13.36 -1.95 -11.05
CA ASP A 341 -13.49 -3.01 -10.07
C ASP A 341 -12.73 -2.65 -8.80
N VAL A 342 -13.42 -2.60 -7.66
CA VAL A 342 -12.80 -2.44 -6.34
C VAL A 342 -12.66 -3.80 -5.66
N PHE A 343 -11.58 -3.99 -4.92
CA PHE A 343 -11.27 -5.18 -4.16
C PHE A 343 -10.86 -4.80 -2.74
N ILE A 344 -11.19 -5.68 -1.80
CA ILE A 344 -10.70 -5.61 -0.42
C ILE A 344 -9.83 -6.84 -0.20
N THR A 345 -8.57 -6.67 0.19
CA THR A 345 -7.64 -7.77 0.43
C THR A 345 -7.19 -7.75 1.89
N ILE A 346 -7.41 -8.87 2.57
CA ILE A 346 -7.03 -9.07 3.97
C ILE A 346 -5.80 -9.98 4.03
N GLY A 347 -4.68 -9.44 4.49
CA GLY A 347 -3.48 -10.20 4.80
C GLY A 347 -3.52 -10.69 6.24
N SER A 348 -3.51 -12.02 6.46
CA SER A 348 -3.50 -12.64 7.79
C SER A 348 -2.15 -13.31 8.06
N TYR A 349 -1.58 -13.08 9.24
CA TYR A 349 -0.24 -13.56 9.62
C TYR A 349 -0.11 -13.66 11.14
N ASP A 350 1.02 -14.16 11.63
CA ASP A 350 1.33 -14.27 13.06
C ASP A 350 2.73 -13.68 13.38
N GLU A 351 3.13 -13.72 14.66
CA GLU A 351 4.45 -13.23 15.09
C GLU A 351 5.60 -13.94 14.38
N THR A 352 5.45 -15.23 14.07
CA THR A 352 6.51 -15.97 13.39
C THR A 352 6.70 -15.53 11.94
N TYR A 353 5.65 -15.04 11.27
CA TYR A 353 5.81 -14.40 9.96
C TYR A 353 6.50 -13.04 10.06
N ILE A 354 6.23 -12.28 11.13
CA ILE A 354 6.93 -11.02 11.39
C ILE A 354 8.43 -11.30 11.54
N ASP A 355 8.80 -12.30 12.35
CA ASP A 355 10.22 -12.68 12.53
C ASP A 355 10.89 -13.08 11.21
N TYR A 356 10.15 -13.75 10.32
CA TYR A 356 10.64 -14.10 8.98
C TYR A 356 10.89 -12.86 8.12
N ILE A 357 9.87 -12.01 7.94
CA ILE A 357 9.95 -10.88 7.00
C ILE A 357 10.85 -9.74 7.52
N THR A 358 11.25 -9.79 8.79
CA THR A 358 12.23 -8.87 9.41
C THR A 358 13.62 -9.47 9.58
N ASN A 359 13.87 -10.64 8.99
CA ASN A 359 15.14 -11.38 9.06
C ASN A 359 15.60 -11.77 10.48
N VAL A 360 14.69 -11.85 11.45
CA VAL A 360 15.01 -12.27 12.82
C VAL A 360 15.16 -13.80 12.90
N SER A 361 14.30 -14.53 12.20
CA SER A 361 14.31 -16.00 12.22
C SER A 361 13.73 -16.60 10.93
N GLN A 362 14.34 -17.67 10.43
CA GLN A 362 13.88 -18.38 9.24
C GLN A 362 12.76 -19.37 9.61
N THR A 363 11.54 -18.85 9.78
CA THR A 363 10.37 -19.63 10.22
C THR A 363 9.54 -20.14 9.02
N GLU A 364 8.84 -21.27 9.19
CA GLU A 364 7.87 -21.83 8.21
C GLU A 364 6.48 -21.13 8.21
N ALA A 365 6.45 -19.85 8.58
CA ALA A 365 5.26 -19.03 8.63
C ALA A 365 4.95 -18.40 7.27
N PHE A 366 3.67 -18.08 7.04
CA PHE A 366 3.16 -17.57 5.76
C PHE A 366 2.24 -16.37 5.99
N LEU A 367 2.21 -15.49 5.00
CA LEU A 367 1.19 -14.45 4.86
C LEU A 367 0.04 -14.99 4.02
N GLU A 368 -1.14 -15.12 4.61
CA GLU A 368 -2.35 -15.50 3.88
C GLU A 368 -3.07 -14.26 3.32
N MET A 369 -3.09 -14.12 2.01
CA MET A 369 -3.78 -13.04 1.30
C MET A 369 -5.17 -13.51 0.86
N LYS A 370 -6.23 -12.90 1.39
CA LYS A 370 -7.62 -13.19 1.01
C LYS A 370 -8.23 -11.98 0.32
N ARG A 371 -8.51 -12.10 -0.97
CA ARG A 371 -9.09 -11.03 -1.79
C ARG A 371 -10.60 -11.21 -1.95
N TYR A 372 -11.36 -10.16 -1.69
CA TYR A 372 -12.80 -10.07 -1.84
C TYR A 372 -13.17 -9.09 -2.95
N GLY A 373 -14.22 -9.40 -3.70
CA GLY A 373 -14.66 -8.65 -4.88
C GLY A 373 -14.68 -9.52 -6.14
N PRO A 374 -14.81 -8.91 -7.34
CA PRO A 374 -14.89 -7.47 -7.57
C PRO A 374 -16.17 -6.85 -7.01
N PHE A 375 -16.08 -5.57 -6.64
CA PHE A 375 -17.22 -4.67 -6.44
C PHE A 375 -17.22 -3.67 -7.58
N GLU A 376 -18.27 -3.68 -8.41
CA GLU A 376 -18.33 -2.81 -9.58
C GLU A 376 -18.78 -1.38 -9.22
N ILE A 377 -17.98 -0.37 -9.54
CA ILE A 377 -18.29 1.04 -9.18
C ILE A 377 -19.53 1.62 -9.88
N VAL A 378 -19.98 0.95 -10.94
CA VAL A 378 -21.17 1.34 -11.71
C VAL A 378 -22.44 0.69 -11.17
N ASP A 379 -22.31 -0.41 -10.41
CA ASP A 379 -23.44 -1.13 -9.83
C ASP A 379 -23.81 -0.55 -8.45
N ALA A 380 -25.08 -0.22 -8.27
CA ALA A 380 -25.55 0.45 -7.06
C ALA A 380 -25.52 -0.47 -5.82
N ALA A 381 -25.84 -1.75 -5.99
CA ALA A 381 -25.89 -2.71 -4.89
C ALA A 381 -24.47 -3.07 -4.40
N ASP A 382 -23.51 -3.21 -5.32
CA ASP A 382 -22.11 -3.36 -4.97
C ASP A 382 -21.55 -2.14 -4.26
N MET A 383 -21.88 -0.94 -4.74
CA MET A 383 -21.44 0.29 -4.09
C MET A 383 -22.01 0.45 -2.67
N GLU A 384 -23.28 0.10 -2.46
CA GLU A 384 -23.89 0.10 -1.12
C GLU A 384 -23.13 -0.85 -0.17
N ARG A 385 -22.94 -2.12 -0.57
CA ARG A 385 -22.20 -3.11 0.24
C ARG A 385 -20.75 -2.69 0.48
N LEU A 386 -20.06 -2.26 -0.57
CA LEU A 386 -18.67 -1.81 -0.50
C LEU A 386 -18.54 -0.65 0.49
N CYS A 387 -19.41 0.36 0.41
CA CYS A 387 -19.36 1.51 1.32
C CYS A 387 -19.57 1.10 2.78
N LEU A 388 -20.47 0.14 3.05
CA LEU A 388 -20.66 -0.40 4.40
C LEU A 388 -19.40 -1.08 4.92
N PHE A 389 -18.75 -1.94 4.12
CA PHE A 389 -17.49 -2.59 4.53
C PHE A 389 -16.36 -1.58 4.74
N LEU A 390 -16.16 -0.66 3.81
CA LEU A 390 -15.12 0.37 3.90
C LEU A 390 -15.30 1.24 5.14
N LEU A 391 -16.55 1.63 5.43
CA LEU A 391 -16.85 2.42 6.61
C LEU A 391 -16.63 1.63 7.90
N ALA A 392 -17.08 0.38 7.97
CA ALA A 392 -16.84 -0.49 9.12
C ALA A 392 -15.33 -0.67 9.40
N LEU A 393 -14.53 -0.88 8.35
CA LEU A 393 -13.08 -0.95 8.43
C LEU A 393 -12.45 0.36 8.94
N CYS A 394 -12.93 1.51 8.46
CA CYS A 394 -12.46 2.82 8.91
C CYS A 394 -12.81 3.10 10.38
N ILE A 395 -14.02 2.73 10.84
CA ILE A 395 -14.45 2.88 12.24
C ILE A 395 -13.60 2.02 13.15
N GLN A 396 -13.40 0.75 12.80
CA GLN A 396 -12.56 -0.15 13.60
C GLN A 396 -11.09 0.27 13.56
N GLY A 397 -10.66 0.88 12.45
CA GLY A 397 -9.28 1.30 12.19
C GLY A 397 -8.28 0.14 12.09
N ARG A 398 -8.73 -1.11 12.22
CA ARG A 398 -7.99 -2.38 12.11
C ARG A 398 -8.98 -3.55 12.21
N ILE A 399 -8.61 -4.74 11.73
CA ILE A 399 -9.44 -5.93 11.94
C ILE A 399 -9.03 -6.59 13.26
N LEU A 400 -9.96 -6.64 14.22
CA LEU A 400 -9.82 -7.39 15.47
C LEU A 400 -10.32 -8.83 15.27
N ASP A 401 -9.74 -9.79 15.98
CA ASP A 401 -10.20 -11.19 16.00
C ASP A 401 -11.53 -11.34 16.76
#